data_AF-A0A7V3HHH7-F1
#
_entry.id   AF-A0A7V3HHH7-F1
#
_cell.length_a   1.000
_cell.length_b   1.000
_cell.length_c   1.000
_cell.angle_alpha   90.00
_cell.angle_beta   90.00
_cell.angle_gamma   90.00
#
_symmetry.space_group_name_H-M   'P 1'
#
loop_
_entity.id
_entity.type
_entity.pdbx_description
1 polymer ?
#
loop_
_entity_poly.entity_id
_entity_poly.type
_entity_poly.pdbx_seq_one_letter_code
_entity_poly.pdbx_strand_id
1 'polypeptide(L)'
;MSWKKRAKARAALQKEIGFILKDWGGKIPIALVYPNTYYIGMSSLGFQTVYRLFNAEKDVVCERAFADPIFMDEAGPISLESQRPMADFAVVAFSIPYELDYFNVLEVLRRSSIPLFSADRGEGDALVIAGGPAVSANPEPLALFVDAFVVGDGEEVVPELVAVLREIPLAYRHELLEALKRIRGIYVPLLHSPSEPPVVRRWVQNLDLYPVHSVVLTEETEFGGMYLVEIERGCGRDCRFCLARCIYPPLRERSVDSILAQARQGLNWRKTIGLVGFAVSDYSKMDELLDGLMALGAGISTSSLRAESVTDKLIKAIAQSSATITLAPEAGSFALRRIIGKPIPEDDILRVAELAGKYGVRRIKLYFMIGLPRESEEDVKAIGKLVAEVLKRFEGELVVNISPFVPKPHTPFQRIGMASEEELEERLRLLRRLLGRLKVKVRAESPAWAMVQAILSRGDRNIGLALAEIAKSGEKVKPSRWEKALEKEGLDKGKYLGPWPRKEPTPWEKVVRI
;
A
#
# COMPACT_ATOMS: atom_id res chain seq x y z
N MET A 1 -29.99 7.61 6.16
CA MET A 1 -29.10 7.05 5.13
C MET A 1 -29.62 7.42 3.74
N SER A 2 -28.80 8.07 2.89
CA SER A 2 -29.28 8.66 1.62
C SER A 2 -29.56 7.65 0.51
N TRP A 3 -30.72 7.75 -0.15
CA TRP A 3 -31.09 6.94 -1.33
C TRP A 3 -30.05 7.04 -2.46
N LYS A 4 -29.52 8.25 -2.69
CA LYS A 4 -28.51 8.52 -3.73
C LYS A 4 -27.24 7.69 -3.51
N LYS A 5 -26.81 7.52 -2.26
CA LYS A 5 -25.64 6.72 -1.86
C LYS A 5 -25.83 5.24 -2.20
N ARG A 6 -27.00 4.68 -1.85
CA ARG A 6 -27.36 3.29 -2.18
C ARG A 6 -27.48 3.04 -3.68
N ALA A 7 -28.01 4.01 -4.43
CA ALA A 7 -28.12 3.90 -5.88
C ALA A 7 -26.73 3.88 -6.56
N LYS A 8 -25.80 4.74 -6.10
CA LYS A 8 -24.41 4.75 -6.58
C LYS A 8 -23.68 3.45 -6.27
N ALA A 9 -23.81 2.93 -5.04
CA ALA A 9 -23.21 1.65 -4.64
C ALA A 9 -23.69 0.51 -5.55
N ARG A 10 -25.00 0.41 -5.81
CA ARG A 10 -25.56 -0.59 -6.73
C ARG A 10 -25.08 -0.41 -8.16
N ALA A 11 -24.99 0.82 -8.65
CA ALA A 11 -24.50 1.09 -9.99
C ALA A 11 -23.01 0.71 -10.17
N ALA A 12 -22.18 0.89 -9.13
CA ALA A 12 -20.80 0.41 -9.14
C ALA A 12 -20.75 -1.13 -9.14
N LEU A 13 -21.48 -1.78 -8.23
CA LEU A 13 -21.53 -3.24 -8.11
C LEU A 13 -22.02 -3.92 -9.41
N GLN A 14 -22.96 -3.31 -10.13
CA GLN A 14 -23.45 -3.81 -11.43
C GLN A 14 -22.38 -3.82 -12.54
N LYS A 15 -21.30 -3.04 -12.39
CA LYS A 15 -20.18 -3.02 -13.33
C LYS A 15 -19.06 -3.97 -12.93
N GLU A 16 -19.18 -4.62 -11.77
CA GLU A 16 -18.18 -5.55 -11.27
C GLU A 16 -18.48 -6.99 -11.70
N ILE A 17 -17.42 -7.77 -11.87
CA ILE A 17 -17.48 -9.22 -12.08
C ILE A 17 -16.70 -9.90 -10.95
N GLY A 18 -17.24 -10.98 -10.39
CA GLY A 18 -16.55 -11.80 -9.38
C GLY A 18 -16.73 -11.35 -7.93
N PHE A 19 -17.52 -10.31 -7.66
CA PHE A 19 -17.92 -9.97 -6.29
C PHE A 19 -18.74 -11.11 -5.67
N ILE A 20 -18.65 -11.25 -4.36
CA ILE A 20 -19.23 -12.37 -3.60
C ILE A 20 -20.42 -11.84 -2.80
N LEU A 21 -21.59 -12.43 -3.04
CA LEU A 21 -22.78 -12.23 -2.19
C LEU A 21 -23.03 -13.48 -1.37
N LYS A 22 -23.17 -13.29 -0.06
CA LYS A 22 -23.59 -14.34 0.87
C LYS A 22 -24.80 -13.89 1.66
N ASP A 23 -25.67 -14.84 2.00
CA ASP A 23 -26.69 -14.61 3.00
C ASP A 23 -26.05 -14.42 4.39
N TRP A 24 -26.52 -13.43 5.13
CA TRP A 24 -25.98 -13.08 6.45
C TRP A 24 -26.37 -14.08 7.54
N GLY A 25 -27.44 -14.87 7.35
CA GLY A 25 -28.01 -15.74 8.38
C GLY A 25 -26.96 -16.62 9.08
N GLY A 26 -26.78 -16.37 10.39
CA GLY A 26 -25.86 -17.09 11.27
C GLY A 26 -24.37 -16.84 11.05
N LYS A 27 -23.99 -15.95 10.13
CA LYS A 27 -22.58 -15.64 9.82
C LYS A 27 -22.09 -14.42 10.57
N ILE A 28 -20.79 -14.35 10.80
CA ILE A 28 -20.06 -13.21 11.34
C ILE A 28 -19.97 -12.15 10.23
N PRO A 29 -20.61 -10.98 10.38
CA PRO A 29 -20.53 -9.93 9.38
C PRO A 29 -19.27 -9.08 9.56
N ILE A 30 -18.45 -9.03 8.51
CA ILE A 30 -17.20 -8.27 8.45
C ILE A 30 -17.28 -7.21 7.34
N ALA A 31 -17.15 -5.93 7.70
CA ALA A 31 -16.93 -4.85 6.75
C ALA A 31 -15.42 -4.70 6.51
N LEU A 32 -14.94 -5.12 5.34
CA LEU A 32 -13.56 -4.89 4.92
C LEU A 32 -13.45 -3.51 4.25
N VAL A 33 -12.86 -2.57 4.96
CA VAL A 33 -12.76 -1.16 4.59
C VAL A 33 -11.41 -0.87 3.95
N TYR A 34 -11.43 -0.34 2.74
CA TYR A 34 -10.28 0.37 2.18
C TYR A 34 -10.40 1.85 2.58
N PRO A 35 -9.48 2.41 3.39
CA PRO A 35 -9.57 3.77 3.92
C PRO A 35 -9.19 4.84 2.88
N ASN A 36 -9.68 4.69 1.65
CA ASN A 36 -9.52 5.64 0.57
C ASN A 36 -10.63 5.42 -0.47
N THR A 37 -10.56 6.14 -1.59
CA THR A 37 -11.47 6.00 -2.73
C THR A 37 -11.57 4.58 -3.26
N TYR A 38 -12.72 4.26 -3.83
CA TYR A 38 -13.00 2.96 -4.47
C TYR A 38 -12.01 2.65 -5.59
N TYR A 39 -11.70 3.63 -6.44
CA TYR A 39 -10.75 3.45 -7.54
C TYR A 39 -9.38 2.93 -7.05
N ILE A 40 -8.86 3.50 -5.96
CA ILE A 40 -7.59 3.08 -5.38
C ILE A 40 -7.74 1.72 -4.70
N GLY A 41 -8.82 1.50 -3.92
CA GLY A 41 -9.05 0.23 -3.24
C GLY A 41 -9.17 -0.96 -4.20
N MET A 42 -9.88 -0.79 -5.32
CA MET A 42 -9.98 -1.81 -6.35
C MET A 42 -8.68 -2.05 -7.12
N SER A 43 -7.74 -1.10 -7.08
CA SER A 43 -6.39 -1.26 -7.63
C SER A 43 -5.48 -2.10 -6.72
N SER A 44 -5.90 -2.41 -5.49
CA SER A 44 -5.10 -3.14 -4.51
C SER A 44 -5.39 -4.64 -4.54
N LEU A 45 -4.43 -5.42 -5.07
CA LEU A 45 -4.50 -6.88 -5.06
C LEU A 45 -4.51 -7.46 -3.64
N GLY A 46 -3.82 -6.82 -2.70
CA GLY A 46 -3.83 -7.23 -1.29
C GLY A 46 -5.22 -7.08 -0.66
N PHE A 47 -5.93 -5.97 -0.95
CA PHE A 47 -7.30 -5.77 -0.48
C PHE A 47 -8.26 -6.82 -1.04
N GLN A 48 -8.19 -7.09 -2.35
CA GLN A 48 -8.98 -8.13 -2.99
C GLN A 48 -8.68 -9.53 -2.43
N THR A 49 -7.42 -9.80 -2.10
CA THR A 49 -6.99 -11.06 -1.49
C THR A 49 -7.63 -11.25 -0.12
N VAL A 50 -7.56 -10.25 0.76
CA VAL A 50 -8.19 -10.30 2.09
C VAL A 50 -9.71 -10.46 1.98
N TYR A 51 -10.35 -9.79 1.02
CA TYR A 51 -11.78 -9.97 0.73
C TYR A 51 -12.12 -11.42 0.39
N ARG A 52 -11.33 -12.07 -0.47
CA ARG A 52 -11.49 -13.49 -0.81
C ARG A 52 -11.20 -14.41 0.37
N LEU A 53 -10.17 -14.12 1.17
CA LEU A 53 -9.81 -14.93 2.34
C LEU A 53 -10.94 -14.97 3.35
N PHE A 54 -11.49 -13.83 3.76
CA PHE A 54 -12.64 -13.80 4.65
C PHE A 54 -13.85 -14.49 4.04
N ASN A 55 -14.11 -14.31 2.75
CA ASN A 55 -15.23 -14.99 2.09
C ASN A 55 -14.98 -16.48 1.79
N ALA A 56 -13.76 -17.01 1.98
CA ALA A 56 -13.52 -18.44 1.92
C ALA A 56 -14.00 -19.15 3.21
N GLU A 57 -14.06 -18.43 4.33
CA GLU A 57 -14.61 -18.93 5.58
C GLU A 57 -16.14 -19.07 5.49
N LYS A 58 -16.65 -20.27 5.85
CA LYS A 58 -18.07 -20.62 5.69
C LYS A 58 -18.98 -19.76 6.57
N ASP A 59 -18.50 -19.44 7.77
CA ASP A 59 -19.27 -18.71 8.80
C ASP A 59 -19.08 -17.20 8.72
N VAL A 60 -18.47 -16.69 7.65
CA VAL A 60 -18.20 -15.26 7.46
C VAL A 60 -18.96 -14.74 6.25
N VAL A 61 -19.59 -13.58 6.42
CA VAL A 61 -20.00 -12.72 5.31
C VAL A 61 -19.13 -11.48 5.34
N CYS A 62 -18.27 -11.33 4.33
CA CYS A 62 -17.40 -10.16 4.21
C CYS A 62 -17.85 -9.28 3.05
N GLU A 63 -18.08 -8.02 3.35
CA GLU A 63 -18.51 -7.00 2.38
C GLU A 63 -17.51 -5.84 2.37
N ARG A 64 -17.33 -5.21 1.21
CA ARG A 64 -16.35 -4.13 1.02
C ARG A 64 -16.97 -2.78 1.34
N ALA A 65 -16.20 -1.91 1.97
CA ALA A 65 -16.54 -0.50 2.10
C ALA A 65 -15.34 0.39 1.79
N PHE A 66 -15.60 1.65 1.46
CA PHE A 66 -14.57 2.58 1.01
C PHE A 66 -14.77 3.94 1.68
N ALA A 67 -13.69 4.59 2.09
CA ALA A 67 -13.70 5.98 2.55
C ALA A 67 -13.80 6.94 1.34
N ASP A 68 -14.81 6.70 0.49
CA ASP A 68 -15.06 7.42 -0.74
C ASP A 68 -16.29 8.32 -0.58
N PRO A 69 -16.19 9.64 -0.86
CA PRO A 69 -17.35 10.54 -0.81
C PRO A 69 -18.54 10.10 -1.68
N ILE A 70 -18.34 9.21 -2.66
CA ILE A 70 -19.41 8.60 -3.46
C ILE A 70 -20.29 7.67 -2.61
N PHE A 71 -19.68 6.95 -1.67
CA PHE A 71 -20.30 5.90 -0.84
C PHE A 71 -20.39 6.26 0.65
N MET A 72 -19.98 7.48 1.01
CA MET A 72 -19.92 7.98 2.38
C MET A 72 -20.68 9.29 2.52
N ASP A 73 -21.52 9.40 3.56
CA ASP A 73 -22.22 10.64 3.95
C ASP A 73 -21.97 10.92 5.45
N GLU A 74 -22.82 11.71 6.11
CA GLU A 74 -22.71 12.00 7.55
C GLU A 74 -22.89 10.76 8.43
N ALA A 75 -23.57 9.72 7.93
CA ALA A 75 -23.75 8.43 8.62
C ALA A 75 -22.67 7.40 8.25
N GLY A 76 -21.56 7.86 7.67
CA GLY A 76 -20.41 7.02 7.33
C GLY A 76 -20.55 6.28 6.00
N PRO A 77 -19.56 5.44 5.66
CA PRO A 77 -19.62 4.61 4.48
C PRO A 77 -20.68 3.52 4.63
N ILE A 78 -21.11 2.97 3.50
CA ILE A 78 -21.94 1.77 3.45
C ILE A 78 -21.18 0.67 2.75
N SER A 79 -21.52 -0.58 3.06
CA SER A 79 -20.99 -1.71 2.31
C SER A 79 -21.45 -1.66 0.85
N LEU A 80 -20.64 -2.18 -0.05
CA LEU A 80 -20.93 -2.14 -1.48
C LEU A 80 -21.96 -3.21 -1.86
N GLU A 81 -21.85 -4.40 -1.29
CA GLU A 81 -22.63 -5.60 -1.62
C GLU A 81 -24.09 -5.49 -1.18
N SER A 82 -24.34 -5.24 0.11
CA SER A 82 -25.71 -5.14 0.65
C SER A 82 -26.15 -3.72 1.01
N GLN A 83 -25.28 -2.72 0.83
CA GLN A 83 -25.56 -1.32 1.19
C GLN A 83 -25.99 -1.18 2.66
N ARG A 84 -25.28 -1.85 3.57
CA ARG A 84 -25.49 -1.74 5.01
C ARG A 84 -24.57 -0.70 5.65
N PRO A 85 -25.02 0.02 6.70
CA PRO A 85 -24.14 0.88 7.49
C PRO A 85 -23.10 0.05 8.25
N MET A 86 -21.97 0.65 8.60
CA MET A 86 -20.89 -0.05 9.32
C MET A 86 -21.31 -0.59 10.69
N ALA A 87 -22.29 0.07 11.36
CA ALA A 87 -22.84 -0.37 12.64
C ALA A 87 -23.59 -1.72 12.58
N ASP A 88 -23.97 -2.20 11.39
CA ASP A 88 -24.57 -3.53 11.24
C ASP A 88 -23.53 -4.67 11.34
N PHE A 89 -22.23 -4.35 11.23
CA PHE A 89 -21.16 -5.34 11.16
C PHE A 89 -20.58 -5.61 12.55
N ALA A 90 -20.28 -6.87 12.84
CA ALA A 90 -19.61 -7.27 14.06
C ALA A 90 -18.12 -6.87 14.01
N VAL A 91 -17.52 -6.87 12.82
CA VAL A 91 -16.12 -6.47 12.65
C VAL A 91 -16.01 -5.42 11.55
N VAL A 92 -15.28 -4.35 11.82
CA VAL A 92 -14.82 -3.38 10.82
C VAL A 92 -13.32 -3.56 10.65
N ALA A 93 -12.92 -4.15 9.53
CA ALA A 93 -11.55 -4.51 9.22
C ALA A 93 -10.94 -3.53 8.22
N PHE A 94 -9.88 -2.81 8.60
CA PHE A 94 -9.19 -1.89 7.70
C PHE A 94 -7.99 -2.54 7.03
N SER A 95 -7.88 -2.38 5.71
CA SER A 95 -6.66 -2.69 4.94
C SER A 95 -5.93 -1.39 4.63
N ILE A 96 -4.82 -1.12 5.31
CA ILE A 96 -4.14 0.19 5.34
C ILE A 96 -2.77 0.13 4.65
N PRO A 97 -2.68 0.56 3.38
CA PRO A 97 -1.42 0.54 2.65
C PRO A 97 -0.54 1.75 2.91
N TYR A 98 -1.12 2.92 3.20
CA TYR A 98 -0.37 4.18 3.34
C TYR A 98 -0.73 4.91 4.63
N GLU A 99 0.24 5.65 5.18
CA GLU A 99 0.07 6.34 6.47
C GLU A 99 -0.91 7.51 6.40
N LEU A 100 -1.02 8.17 5.25
CA LEU A 100 -2.00 9.25 5.06
C LEU A 100 -3.45 8.75 5.15
N ASP A 101 -3.70 7.45 4.98
CA ASP A 101 -5.03 6.88 5.14
C ASP A 101 -5.49 6.82 6.60
N TYR A 102 -4.60 7.08 7.57
CA TYR A 102 -4.94 7.10 8.99
C TYR A 102 -6.05 8.13 9.29
N PHE A 103 -6.01 9.28 8.61
CA PHE A 103 -7.08 10.28 8.72
C PHE A 103 -8.44 9.73 8.27
N ASN A 104 -8.46 8.94 7.19
CA ASN A 104 -9.69 8.35 6.66
C ASN A 104 -10.22 7.23 7.56
N VAL A 105 -9.34 6.46 8.23
CA VAL A 105 -9.75 5.46 9.23
C VAL A 105 -10.55 6.13 10.34
N LEU A 106 -10.02 7.21 10.94
CA LEU A 106 -10.70 7.91 12.02
C LEU A 106 -12.00 8.57 11.53
N GLU A 107 -12.03 9.09 10.31
CA GLU A 107 -13.23 9.67 9.74
C GLU A 107 -14.33 8.62 9.49
N VAL A 108 -13.96 7.41 9.07
CA VAL A 108 -14.90 6.28 8.95
C VAL A 108 -15.47 5.93 10.32
N LEU A 109 -14.64 5.79 11.35
CA LEU A 109 -15.11 5.48 12.72
C LEU A 109 -16.07 6.55 13.23
N ARG A 110 -15.66 7.82 13.17
CA ARG A 110 -16.44 8.98 13.66
C ARG A 110 -17.83 9.05 13.02
N ARG A 111 -17.93 8.88 11.71
CA ARG A 111 -19.22 8.98 11.00
C ARG A 111 -20.07 7.71 11.10
N SER A 112 -19.46 6.58 11.43
CA SER A 112 -20.16 5.29 11.56
C SER A 112 -20.77 5.07 12.94
N SER A 113 -20.72 6.07 13.82
CA SER A 113 -21.13 5.95 15.23
C SER A 113 -20.37 4.87 16.00
N ILE A 114 -19.14 4.56 15.58
CA ILE A 114 -18.24 3.67 16.33
C ILE A 114 -17.38 4.56 17.23
N PRO A 115 -17.28 4.30 18.55
CA PRO A 115 -16.43 5.07 19.43
C PRO A 115 -15.00 5.16 18.89
N LEU A 116 -14.49 6.40 18.85
CA LEU A 116 -13.22 6.70 18.20
C LEU A 116 -12.08 5.96 18.89
N PHE A 117 -11.97 6.10 20.21
CA PHE A 117 -10.98 5.41 21.01
C PHE A 117 -11.40 3.97 21.28
N SER A 118 -10.47 3.03 21.14
CA SER A 118 -10.69 1.61 21.44
C SER A 118 -11.10 1.40 22.91
N ALA A 119 -10.57 2.21 23.82
CA ALA A 119 -10.92 2.18 25.25
C ALA A 119 -12.37 2.55 25.56
N ASP A 120 -13.05 3.29 24.67
CA ASP A 120 -14.42 3.76 24.85
C ASP A 120 -15.46 2.76 24.29
N ARG A 121 -15.02 1.65 23.67
CA ARG A 121 -15.90 0.66 23.04
C ARG A 121 -16.42 -0.36 24.04
N GLY A 122 -17.74 -0.50 24.08
CA GLY A 122 -18.44 -1.49 24.90
C GLY A 122 -18.76 -2.79 24.16
N GLU A 123 -19.62 -3.59 24.78
CA GLU A 123 -20.05 -4.92 24.31
C GLU A 123 -20.86 -4.88 22.99
N GLY A 124 -21.55 -3.77 22.72
CA GLY A 124 -22.37 -3.57 21.52
C GLY A 124 -21.63 -2.93 20.35
N ASP A 125 -20.39 -2.49 20.54
CA ASP A 125 -19.60 -1.82 19.50
C ASP A 125 -18.83 -2.83 18.64
N ALA A 126 -18.75 -2.54 17.34
CA ALA A 126 -17.98 -3.35 16.41
C ALA A 126 -16.52 -3.51 16.86
N LEU A 127 -15.94 -4.69 16.62
CA LEU A 127 -14.51 -4.91 16.75
C LEU A 127 -13.80 -4.24 15.56
N VAL A 128 -12.86 -3.35 15.84
CA VAL A 128 -12.06 -2.66 14.82
C VAL A 128 -10.71 -3.35 14.70
N ILE A 129 -10.46 -3.97 13.55
CA ILE A 129 -9.17 -4.58 13.25
C ILE A 129 -8.48 -3.86 12.09
N ALA A 130 -7.16 -3.88 12.04
CA ALA A 130 -6.40 -3.28 10.94
C ALA A 130 -5.21 -4.14 10.51
N GLY A 131 -4.97 -4.22 9.21
CA GLY A 131 -3.79 -4.86 8.63
C GLY A 131 -3.27 -4.06 7.45
N GLY A 132 -2.16 -4.52 6.85
CA GLY A 132 -1.52 -3.85 5.72
C GLY A 132 -0.14 -3.31 6.05
N PRO A 133 0.63 -2.89 5.02
CA PRO A 133 2.05 -2.60 5.16
C PRO A 133 2.35 -1.41 6.08
N ALA A 134 1.52 -0.36 6.09
CA ALA A 134 1.76 0.82 6.93
C ALA A 134 1.67 0.46 8.42
N VAL A 135 0.61 -0.23 8.83
CA VAL A 135 0.41 -0.63 10.24
C VAL A 135 1.24 -1.84 10.65
N SER A 136 1.62 -2.71 9.71
CA SER A 136 2.60 -3.76 9.98
C SER A 136 3.98 -3.17 10.27
N ALA A 137 4.34 -2.06 9.62
CA ALA A 137 5.61 -1.38 9.85
C ALA A 137 5.63 -0.54 11.12
N ASN A 138 4.53 0.15 11.44
CA ASN A 138 4.38 0.89 12.69
C ASN A 138 2.90 1.07 13.04
N PRO A 139 2.35 0.27 13.97
CA PRO A 139 0.95 0.39 14.39
C PRO A 139 0.70 1.51 15.41
N GLU A 140 1.75 2.00 16.08
CA GLU A 140 1.60 2.90 17.24
C GLU A 140 0.81 4.20 16.98
N PRO A 141 0.94 4.89 15.84
CA PRO A 141 0.12 6.08 15.55
C PRO A 141 -1.40 5.82 15.59
N LEU A 142 -1.83 4.58 15.33
CA LEU A 142 -3.24 4.17 15.35
C LEU A 142 -3.63 3.36 16.60
N ALA A 143 -2.69 3.12 17.53
CA ALA A 143 -2.89 2.24 18.67
C ALA A 143 -4.03 2.67 19.63
N LEU A 144 -4.38 3.95 19.64
CA LEU A 144 -5.51 4.45 20.44
C LEU A 144 -6.89 4.09 19.84
N PHE A 145 -6.95 3.70 18.57
CA PHE A 145 -8.20 3.60 17.80
C PHE A 145 -8.50 2.20 17.27
N VAL A 146 -7.54 1.28 17.26
CA VAL A 146 -7.70 -0.06 16.70
C VAL A 146 -7.62 -1.08 17.82
N ASP A 147 -8.54 -2.03 17.83
CA ASP A 147 -8.60 -3.05 18.88
C ASP A 147 -7.54 -4.14 18.67
N ALA A 148 -7.33 -4.56 17.41
CA ALA A 148 -6.30 -5.53 17.06
C ALA A 148 -5.66 -5.24 15.69
N PHE A 149 -4.34 -5.29 15.62
CA PHE A 149 -3.58 -5.20 14.38
C PHE A 149 -3.09 -6.56 13.92
N VAL A 150 -3.23 -6.84 12.63
CA VAL A 150 -2.61 -7.99 11.97
C VAL A 150 -1.28 -7.56 11.38
N VAL A 151 -0.19 -8.15 11.87
CA VAL A 151 1.19 -7.84 11.47
C VAL A 151 1.70 -8.95 10.54
N GLY A 152 1.82 -8.63 9.25
CA GLY A 152 2.31 -9.55 8.21
C GLY A 152 1.22 -10.04 7.25
N ASP A 153 1.38 -11.27 6.75
CA ASP A 153 0.52 -11.84 5.70
C ASP A 153 -0.81 -12.34 6.30
N GLY A 154 -1.94 -11.85 5.76
CA GLY A 154 -3.28 -12.15 6.27
C GLY A 154 -3.70 -13.60 6.06
N GLU A 155 -3.19 -14.26 5.03
CA GLU A 155 -3.42 -15.68 4.72
C GLU A 155 -3.16 -16.60 5.91
N GLU A 156 -2.14 -16.28 6.71
CA GLU A 156 -1.72 -17.07 7.86
C GLU A 156 -2.51 -16.75 9.13
N VAL A 157 -3.13 -15.57 9.21
CA VAL A 157 -3.75 -15.07 10.45
C VAL A 157 -5.27 -15.18 10.41
N VAL A 158 -5.89 -14.95 9.24
CA VAL A 158 -7.35 -14.88 9.08
C VAL A 158 -8.07 -16.14 9.57
N PRO A 159 -7.63 -17.38 9.28
CA PRO A 159 -8.34 -18.57 9.76
C PRO A 159 -8.42 -18.67 11.29
N GLU A 160 -7.31 -18.42 11.99
CA GLU A 160 -7.26 -18.43 13.46
C GLU A 160 -8.06 -17.27 14.07
N LEU A 161 -7.97 -16.09 13.46
CA LEU A 161 -8.76 -14.91 13.87
C LEU A 161 -10.27 -15.20 13.76
N VAL A 162 -10.72 -15.79 12.65
CA VAL A 162 -12.14 -16.15 12.45
C VAL A 162 -12.58 -17.25 13.41
N ALA A 163 -11.69 -18.20 13.75
CA ALA A 163 -12.00 -19.23 14.75
C ALA A 163 -12.28 -18.60 16.13
N VAL A 164 -11.46 -17.64 16.56
CA VAL A 164 -11.69 -16.91 17.81
C VAL A 164 -12.98 -16.11 17.78
N LEU A 165 -13.28 -15.41 16.67
CA LEU A 165 -14.55 -14.67 16.52
C LEU A 165 -15.79 -15.57 16.53
N ARG A 166 -15.65 -16.83 16.11
CA ARG A 166 -16.72 -17.83 16.15
C ARG A 166 -16.99 -18.32 17.57
N GLU A 167 -15.94 -18.52 18.35
CA GLU A 167 -16.03 -19.12 19.69
C GLU A 167 -16.41 -18.10 20.76
N ILE A 168 -15.97 -16.84 20.63
CA ILE A 168 -16.15 -15.80 21.64
C ILE A 168 -17.04 -14.68 21.08
N PRO A 169 -18.30 -14.56 21.55
CA PRO A 169 -19.18 -13.48 21.15
C PRO A 169 -18.58 -12.11 21.50
N LEU A 170 -18.88 -11.09 20.67
CA LEU A 170 -18.44 -9.71 20.91
C LEU A 170 -18.86 -9.14 22.28
N ALA A 171 -19.95 -9.65 22.84
CA ALA A 171 -20.41 -9.27 24.18
C ALA A 171 -19.35 -9.56 25.26
N TYR A 172 -18.47 -10.53 25.05
CA TYR A 172 -17.34 -10.85 25.93
C TYR A 172 -16.05 -10.18 25.43
N ARG A 173 -16.13 -8.88 25.13
CA ARG A 173 -15.06 -8.12 24.44
C ARG A 173 -13.69 -8.31 25.06
N HIS A 174 -13.58 -8.26 26.38
CA HIS A 174 -12.29 -8.42 27.06
C HIS A 174 -11.69 -9.82 26.85
N GLU A 175 -12.49 -10.87 26.99
CA GLU A 175 -12.07 -12.26 26.73
C GLU A 175 -11.69 -12.46 25.25
N LEU A 176 -12.45 -11.83 24.34
CA LEU A 176 -12.16 -11.84 22.90
C LEU A 176 -10.79 -11.20 22.62
N LEU A 177 -10.51 -10.03 23.19
CA LEU A 177 -9.22 -9.35 23.01
C LEU A 177 -8.05 -10.14 23.60
N GLU A 178 -8.23 -10.78 24.76
CA GLU A 178 -7.23 -11.69 25.36
C GLU A 178 -6.97 -12.92 24.47
N ALA A 179 -8.01 -13.50 23.87
CA ALA A 179 -7.87 -14.60 22.92
C ALA A 179 -7.16 -14.17 21.64
N LEU A 180 -7.52 -13.01 21.07
CA LEU A 180 -6.86 -12.45 19.89
C LEU A 180 -5.37 -12.15 20.16
N LYS A 181 -5.03 -11.60 21.34
CA LYS A 181 -3.64 -11.33 21.74
C LYS A 181 -2.76 -12.59 21.74
N ARG A 182 -3.34 -13.78 21.95
CA ARG A 182 -2.60 -15.05 21.94
C ARG A 182 -2.26 -15.53 20.53
N ILE A 183 -2.92 -15.03 19.51
CA ILE A 183 -2.61 -15.36 18.11
C ILE A 183 -1.30 -14.68 17.73
N ARG A 184 -0.32 -15.47 17.28
CA ARG A 184 0.95 -14.93 16.79
C ARG A 184 0.69 -13.96 15.62
N GLY A 185 1.33 -12.80 15.66
CA GLY A 185 1.19 -11.77 14.64
C GLY A 185 0.00 -10.82 14.88
N ILE A 186 -0.75 -10.98 15.97
CA ILE A 186 -1.75 -10.01 16.40
C ILE A 186 -1.19 -9.12 17.50
N TYR A 187 -1.31 -7.81 17.31
CA TYR A 187 -1.00 -6.80 18.31
C TYR A 187 -2.29 -6.17 18.84
N VAL A 188 -2.54 -6.30 20.15
CA VAL A 188 -3.72 -5.74 20.85
C VAL A 188 -3.28 -4.58 21.76
N PRO A 189 -3.45 -3.31 21.37
CA PRO A 189 -2.84 -2.18 22.07
C PRO A 189 -3.28 -1.98 23.52
N LEU A 190 -4.57 -2.22 23.82
CA LEU A 190 -5.13 -2.04 25.17
C LEU A 190 -4.54 -3.03 26.19
N LEU A 191 -4.12 -4.21 25.72
CA LEU A 191 -3.63 -5.28 26.56
C LEU A 191 -2.11 -5.42 26.53
N HIS A 192 -1.42 -4.65 25.69
CA HIS A 192 0.03 -4.77 25.52
C HIS A 192 0.79 -3.93 26.55
N SER A 193 1.59 -4.60 27.36
CA SER A 193 2.54 -3.94 28.25
C SER A 193 3.84 -3.58 27.50
N PRO A 194 4.45 -2.39 27.72
CA PRO A 194 5.77 -2.05 27.19
C PRO A 194 6.90 -3.00 27.60
N SER A 195 6.69 -3.86 28.61
CA SER A 195 7.64 -4.89 29.03
C SER A 195 7.54 -6.20 28.24
N GLU A 196 6.50 -6.38 27.43
CA GLU A 196 6.30 -7.56 26.60
C GLU A 196 7.26 -7.58 25.39
N PRO A 197 7.60 -8.77 24.88
CA PRO A 197 8.36 -8.86 23.64
C PRO A 197 7.53 -8.30 22.46
N PRO A 198 8.19 -7.69 21.45
CA PRO A 198 7.53 -7.26 20.23
C PRO A 198 6.79 -8.40 19.52
N VAL A 199 5.61 -8.09 18.97
CA VAL A 199 4.80 -9.01 18.16
C VAL A 199 5.56 -9.37 16.89
N VAL A 200 5.78 -10.67 16.71
CA VAL A 200 6.51 -11.20 15.56
C VAL A 200 5.56 -11.37 14.40
N ARG A 201 5.87 -10.75 13.25
CA ARG A 201 5.03 -10.89 12.05
C ARG A 201 4.86 -12.34 11.63
N ARG A 202 3.74 -12.62 10.96
CA ARG A 202 3.51 -13.88 10.25
C ARG A 202 3.64 -13.68 8.75
N TRP A 203 4.06 -14.71 8.04
CA TRP A 203 4.25 -14.66 6.60
C TRP A 203 4.09 -16.05 6.00
N VAL A 204 3.56 -16.10 4.78
CA VAL A 204 3.30 -17.33 4.03
C VAL A 204 4.60 -17.97 3.57
N GLN A 205 4.92 -19.18 3.99
CA GLN A 205 6.17 -19.82 3.56
C GLN A 205 6.15 -20.25 2.09
N ASN A 206 5.06 -20.89 1.65
CA ASN A 206 4.86 -21.32 0.28
C ASN A 206 3.70 -20.56 -0.35
N LEU A 207 4.03 -19.64 -1.27
CA LEU A 207 3.02 -18.82 -1.94
C LEU A 207 2.02 -19.68 -2.73
N ASP A 208 2.43 -20.81 -3.31
CA ASP A 208 1.56 -21.64 -4.16
C ASP A 208 0.36 -22.24 -3.41
N LEU A 209 0.40 -22.31 -2.07
CA LEU A 209 -0.74 -22.73 -1.25
C LEU A 209 -1.86 -21.69 -1.22
N TYR A 210 -1.55 -20.43 -1.53
CA TYR A 210 -2.48 -19.32 -1.47
C TYR A 210 -2.46 -18.55 -2.79
N PRO A 211 -3.31 -18.87 -3.77
CA PRO A 211 -3.41 -18.12 -5.02
C PRO A 211 -3.70 -16.63 -4.77
N VAL A 212 -2.98 -15.72 -5.41
CA VAL A 212 -3.16 -14.28 -5.25
C VAL A 212 -3.30 -13.66 -6.64
N HIS A 213 -4.55 -13.44 -7.01
CA HIS A 213 -4.97 -12.93 -8.30
C HIS A 213 -6.19 -12.03 -8.14
N SER A 214 -6.56 -11.30 -9.20
CA SER A 214 -7.78 -10.49 -9.21
C SER A 214 -8.99 -11.33 -8.80
N VAL A 215 -9.75 -10.82 -7.83
CA VAL A 215 -10.97 -11.45 -7.29
C VAL A 215 -12.20 -10.75 -7.85
N VAL A 216 -12.12 -9.41 -7.92
CA VAL A 216 -13.17 -8.56 -8.48
C VAL A 216 -12.58 -7.78 -9.65
N LEU A 217 -13.26 -7.85 -10.79
CA LEU A 217 -12.88 -7.14 -12.02
C LEU A 217 -13.83 -5.97 -12.25
N THR A 218 -13.26 -4.81 -12.54
CA THR A 218 -13.98 -3.57 -12.87
C THR A 218 -13.10 -2.73 -13.78
N GLU A 219 -13.69 -1.90 -14.63
CA GLU A 219 -12.93 -0.89 -15.40
C GLU A 219 -12.60 0.35 -14.56
N GLU A 220 -13.25 0.53 -13.40
CA GLU A 220 -13.10 1.70 -12.53
C GLU A 220 -11.91 1.53 -11.55
N THR A 221 -10.73 1.21 -12.09
CA THR A 221 -9.47 0.99 -11.35
C THR A 221 -8.26 1.23 -12.26
N GLU A 222 -7.07 1.49 -11.68
CA GLU A 222 -5.83 1.73 -12.44
C GLU A 222 -5.46 0.57 -13.37
N PHE A 223 -5.90 -0.65 -13.04
CA PHE A 223 -5.56 -1.87 -13.76
C PHE A 223 -6.76 -2.54 -14.43
N GLY A 224 -7.84 -1.79 -14.73
CA GLY A 224 -9.13 -2.37 -15.12
C GLY A 224 -9.11 -3.26 -16.38
N GLY A 225 -8.20 -2.96 -17.31
CA GLY A 225 -7.99 -3.75 -18.53
C GLY A 225 -7.16 -5.02 -18.34
N MET A 226 -6.80 -5.39 -17.11
CA MET A 226 -5.87 -6.49 -16.81
C MET A 226 -6.44 -7.45 -15.76
N TYR A 227 -6.01 -8.71 -15.80
CA TYR A 227 -6.16 -9.65 -14.70
C TYR A 227 -4.84 -9.74 -13.96
N LEU A 228 -4.82 -9.37 -12.68
CA LEU A 228 -3.59 -9.29 -11.90
C LEU A 228 -3.25 -10.65 -11.31
N VAL A 229 -1.96 -10.99 -11.29
CA VAL A 229 -1.41 -12.19 -10.63
C VAL A 229 -0.12 -11.80 -9.91
N GLU A 230 -0.06 -12.07 -8.61
CA GLU A 230 1.19 -11.94 -7.83
C GLU A 230 2.14 -13.07 -8.23
N ILE A 231 3.37 -12.75 -8.64
CA ILE A 231 4.37 -13.76 -9.02
C ILE A 231 5.42 -14.01 -7.94
N GLU A 232 5.61 -13.02 -7.06
CA GLU A 232 6.60 -13.05 -5.98
C GLU A 232 6.15 -12.18 -4.80
N ARG A 233 6.67 -12.48 -3.61
CA ARG A 233 6.51 -11.67 -2.40
C ARG A 233 7.85 -11.53 -1.68
N GLY A 234 8.16 -10.31 -1.26
CA GLY A 234 9.51 -9.95 -0.81
C GLY A 234 10.39 -9.46 -1.95
N CYS A 235 11.57 -8.96 -1.61
CA CYS A 235 12.54 -8.44 -2.57
C CYS A 235 13.95 -8.75 -2.06
N GLY A 236 14.80 -9.37 -2.89
CA GLY A 236 16.17 -9.73 -2.54
C GLY A 236 17.20 -8.59 -2.66
N ARG A 237 16.76 -7.35 -2.85
CA ARG A 237 17.63 -6.20 -3.14
C ARG A 237 17.90 -5.35 -1.89
N ASP A 238 18.95 -4.51 -1.95
CA ASP A 238 19.49 -3.78 -0.81
C ASP A 238 19.13 -2.29 -0.71
N CYS A 239 18.02 -1.88 -1.33
CA CYS A 239 17.54 -0.49 -1.28
C CYS A 239 17.31 -0.04 0.18
N ARG A 240 18.10 0.93 0.65
CA ARG A 240 18.16 1.35 2.07
C ARG A 240 16.96 2.17 2.55
N PHE A 241 16.15 2.66 1.61
CA PHE A 241 14.93 3.43 1.86
C PHE A 241 13.65 2.58 1.77
N CYS A 242 13.74 1.37 1.22
CA CYS A 242 12.56 0.63 0.78
C CYS A 242 11.93 -0.15 1.94
N LEU A 243 10.67 0.18 2.27
CA LEU A 243 9.93 -0.53 3.31
C LEU A 243 9.67 -2.01 2.93
N ALA A 244 9.41 -2.29 1.65
CA ALA A 244 9.09 -3.64 1.20
C ALA A 244 10.25 -4.63 1.43
N ARG A 245 11.49 -4.16 1.28
CA ARG A 245 12.71 -4.92 1.64
C ARG A 245 12.73 -5.31 3.11
N CYS A 246 12.10 -4.52 3.97
CA CYS A 246 12.12 -4.78 5.40
C CYS A 246 10.94 -5.67 5.82
N ILE A 247 9.72 -5.39 5.36
CA ILE A 247 8.50 -6.04 5.90
C ILE A 247 8.07 -7.36 5.23
N TYR A 248 8.57 -7.64 4.02
CA TYR A 248 8.20 -8.84 3.25
C TYR A 248 9.24 -9.97 3.12
N PRO A 249 10.52 -9.86 3.54
CA PRO A 249 11.46 -10.98 3.47
C PRO A 249 10.95 -12.28 4.14
N PRO A 250 11.52 -13.44 3.80
CA PRO A 250 12.41 -13.68 2.67
C PRO A 250 11.67 -13.50 1.32
N LEU A 251 12.45 -13.34 0.24
CA LEU A 251 11.92 -13.42 -1.12
C LEU A 251 11.35 -14.82 -1.34
N ARG A 252 10.12 -14.88 -1.83
CA ARG A 252 9.41 -16.09 -2.20
C ARG A 252 8.82 -15.90 -3.59
N GLU A 253 8.96 -16.90 -4.43
CA GLU A 253 8.44 -16.91 -5.78
C GLU A 253 7.36 -17.99 -5.91
N ARG A 254 6.36 -17.73 -6.74
CA ARG A 254 5.42 -18.79 -7.15
C ARG A 254 6.04 -19.64 -8.24
N SER A 255 5.62 -20.89 -8.32
CA SER A 255 5.97 -21.70 -9.49
C SER A 255 5.32 -21.15 -10.77
N VAL A 256 5.97 -21.38 -11.91
CA VAL A 256 5.42 -21.02 -13.23
C VAL A 256 4.06 -21.68 -13.43
N ASP A 257 3.91 -22.95 -13.06
CA ASP A 257 2.64 -23.68 -13.18
C ASP A 257 1.49 -23.04 -12.39
N SER A 258 1.77 -22.61 -11.15
CA SER A 258 0.83 -21.88 -10.30
C SER A 258 0.39 -20.55 -10.92
N ILE A 259 1.33 -19.80 -11.51
CA ILE A 259 1.03 -18.54 -12.20
C ILE A 259 0.21 -18.81 -13.49
N LEU A 260 0.61 -19.80 -14.30
CA LEU A 260 -0.09 -20.16 -15.54
C LEU A 260 -1.51 -20.69 -15.28
N ALA A 261 -1.72 -21.42 -14.17
CA ALA A 261 -3.05 -21.86 -13.75
C ALA A 261 -3.96 -20.67 -13.42
N GLN A 262 -3.46 -19.68 -12.67
CA GLN A 262 -4.19 -18.45 -12.35
C GLN A 262 -4.42 -17.60 -13.61
N ALA A 263 -3.44 -17.51 -14.51
CA ALA A 263 -3.56 -16.81 -15.78
C ALA A 263 -4.63 -17.43 -16.69
N ARG A 264 -4.67 -18.77 -16.82
CA ARG A 264 -5.72 -19.48 -17.58
C ARG A 264 -7.13 -19.10 -17.11
N GLN A 265 -7.33 -18.95 -15.81
CA GLN A 265 -8.62 -18.48 -15.27
C GLN A 265 -8.89 -17.02 -15.65
N GLY A 266 -7.89 -16.15 -15.50
CA GLY A 266 -7.99 -14.74 -15.82
C GLY A 266 -8.25 -14.42 -17.30
N LEU A 267 -7.70 -15.23 -18.20
CA LEU A 267 -7.85 -15.07 -19.65
C LEU A 267 -9.30 -15.27 -20.15
N ASN A 268 -10.16 -15.89 -19.34
CA ASN A 268 -11.60 -15.93 -19.63
C ASN A 268 -12.26 -14.55 -19.52
N TRP A 269 -11.62 -13.58 -18.85
CA TRP A 269 -12.20 -12.28 -18.52
C TRP A 269 -11.42 -11.09 -19.06
N ARG A 270 -10.10 -11.21 -19.17
CA ARG A 270 -9.20 -10.14 -19.64
C ARG A 270 -8.14 -10.73 -20.56
N LYS A 271 -7.75 -9.97 -21.59
CA LYS A 271 -6.72 -10.42 -22.54
C LYS A 271 -5.30 -10.26 -22.01
N THR A 272 -5.11 -9.39 -21.00
CA THR A 272 -3.80 -9.03 -20.48
C THR A 272 -3.65 -9.50 -19.04
N ILE A 273 -2.55 -10.20 -18.75
CA ILE A 273 -2.14 -10.57 -17.40
C ILE A 273 -1.17 -9.52 -16.87
N GLY A 274 -1.52 -8.92 -15.73
CA GLY A 274 -0.66 -7.99 -15.00
C GLY A 274 0.16 -8.73 -13.95
N LEU A 275 1.45 -8.86 -14.18
CA LEU A 275 2.38 -9.48 -13.23
C LEU A 275 2.71 -8.50 -12.11
N VAL A 276 2.39 -8.89 -10.88
CA VAL A 276 2.57 -8.08 -9.67
C VAL A 276 3.68 -8.67 -8.81
N GLY A 277 4.61 -7.81 -8.41
CA GLY A 277 5.77 -8.13 -7.58
C GLY A 277 6.53 -6.86 -7.19
N PHE A 278 7.49 -6.97 -6.28
CA PHE A 278 8.31 -5.82 -5.83
C PHE A 278 9.48 -5.54 -6.77
N ALA A 279 9.98 -6.57 -7.44
CA ALA A 279 11.01 -6.50 -8.46
C ALA A 279 10.73 -7.53 -9.55
N VAL A 280 9.62 -7.37 -10.28
CA VAL A 280 9.13 -8.35 -11.28
C VAL A 280 10.20 -8.82 -12.25
N SER A 281 11.08 -7.92 -12.71
CA SER A 281 12.20 -8.26 -13.61
C SER A 281 13.22 -9.23 -13.02
N ASP A 282 13.24 -9.42 -11.70
CA ASP A 282 14.16 -10.32 -10.98
C ASP A 282 13.61 -11.74 -10.84
N TYR A 283 12.36 -12.01 -11.24
CA TYR A 283 11.74 -13.33 -11.13
C TYR A 283 12.58 -14.39 -11.85
N SER A 284 13.01 -15.41 -11.11
CA SER A 284 14.06 -16.36 -11.53
C SER A 284 13.74 -17.12 -12.82
N LYS A 285 12.45 -17.33 -13.09
CA LYS A 285 11.94 -18.05 -14.27
C LYS A 285 11.20 -17.14 -15.25
N MET A 286 11.61 -15.87 -15.36
CA MET A 286 10.90 -14.88 -16.19
C MET A 286 10.72 -15.36 -17.64
N ASP A 287 11.77 -15.85 -18.30
CA ASP A 287 11.67 -16.25 -19.70
C ASP A 287 10.74 -17.46 -19.90
N GLU A 288 10.79 -18.45 -19.00
CA GLU A 288 9.89 -19.62 -18.99
C GLU A 288 8.43 -19.17 -18.78
N LEU A 289 8.19 -18.26 -17.83
CA LEU A 289 6.88 -17.70 -17.56
C LEU A 289 6.32 -16.93 -18.77
N LEU A 290 7.14 -16.10 -19.41
CA LEU A 290 6.74 -15.36 -20.60
C LEU A 290 6.34 -16.29 -21.75
N ASP A 291 7.10 -17.37 -21.99
CA ASP A 291 6.75 -18.36 -23.01
C ASP A 291 5.42 -19.05 -22.71
N GLY A 292 5.22 -19.47 -21.45
CA GLY A 292 3.97 -20.08 -21.01
C GLY A 292 2.77 -19.15 -21.18
N LEU A 293 2.91 -17.87 -20.81
CA LEU A 293 1.85 -16.87 -20.96
C LEU A 293 1.54 -16.57 -22.43
N MET A 294 2.56 -16.40 -23.27
CA MET A 294 2.37 -16.17 -24.70
C MET A 294 1.73 -17.38 -25.41
N ALA A 295 2.09 -18.61 -25.01
CA ALA A 295 1.47 -19.83 -25.52
C ALA A 295 -0.03 -19.93 -25.17
N LEU A 296 -0.45 -19.33 -24.05
CA LEU A 296 -1.86 -19.17 -23.68
C LEU A 296 -2.57 -18.02 -24.43
N GLY A 297 -1.85 -17.25 -25.26
CA GLY A 297 -2.37 -16.07 -25.94
C GLY A 297 -2.52 -14.85 -25.03
N ALA A 298 -1.82 -14.82 -23.88
CA ALA A 298 -1.90 -13.71 -22.94
C ALA A 298 -1.11 -12.49 -23.45
N GLY A 299 -1.75 -11.32 -23.38
CA GLY A 299 -1.02 -10.07 -23.31
C GLY A 299 -0.33 -9.92 -21.96
N ILE A 300 0.81 -9.22 -21.90
CA ILE A 300 1.63 -9.12 -20.70
C ILE A 300 1.77 -7.66 -20.27
N SER A 301 1.57 -7.41 -18.99
CA SER A 301 1.93 -6.15 -18.33
C SER A 301 2.64 -6.46 -17.03
N THR A 302 3.50 -5.55 -16.59
CA THR A 302 4.21 -5.68 -15.32
C THR A 302 3.97 -4.48 -14.43
N SER A 303 4.24 -4.63 -13.14
CA SER A 303 4.50 -3.51 -12.25
C SER A 303 5.86 -2.84 -12.60
N SER A 304 6.50 -2.19 -11.62
CA SER A 304 7.79 -1.51 -11.81
C SER A 304 8.93 -2.50 -12.13
N LEU A 305 9.86 -2.09 -12.99
CA LEU A 305 11.01 -2.89 -13.43
C LEU A 305 12.34 -2.31 -12.93
N ARG A 306 13.33 -3.18 -12.68
CA ARG A 306 14.73 -2.78 -12.48
C ARG A 306 15.47 -2.85 -13.81
N ALA A 307 16.03 -1.74 -14.26
CA ALA A 307 16.65 -1.64 -15.58
C ALA A 307 17.74 -2.69 -15.83
N GLU A 308 18.56 -3.00 -14.82
CA GLU A 308 19.64 -3.99 -14.91
C GLU A 308 19.17 -5.43 -15.20
N SER A 309 17.96 -5.80 -14.76
CA SER A 309 17.41 -7.15 -14.93
C SER A 309 16.44 -7.27 -16.11
N VAL A 310 16.18 -6.18 -16.81
CA VAL A 310 15.25 -6.17 -17.94
C VAL A 310 15.88 -6.87 -19.15
N THR A 311 15.16 -7.89 -19.65
CA THR A 311 15.51 -8.62 -20.87
C THR A 311 14.79 -8.04 -22.10
N ASP A 312 15.36 -8.29 -23.28
CA ASP A 312 14.77 -7.93 -24.57
C ASP A 312 13.38 -8.57 -24.76
N LYS A 313 13.26 -9.85 -24.39
CA LYS A 313 12.02 -10.63 -24.42
C LYS A 313 10.91 -10.00 -23.60
N LEU A 314 11.21 -9.56 -22.38
CA LEU A 314 10.24 -8.92 -21.50
C LEU A 314 9.71 -7.61 -22.11
N ILE A 315 10.61 -6.78 -22.65
CA ILE A 315 10.21 -5.50 -23.25
C ILE A 315 9.36 -5.71 -24.50
N LYS A 316 9.75 -6.66 -25.34
CA LYS A 316 8.97 -7.04 -26.52
C LYS A 316 7.56 -7.52 -26.12
N ALA A 317 7.44 -8.37 -25.10
CA ALA A 317 6.16 -8.85 -24.60
C ALA A 317 5.26 -7.72 -24.08
N ILE A 318 5.82 -6.78 -23.31
CA ILE A 318 5.09 -5.60 -22.80
C ILE A 318 4.64 -4.70 -23.95
N ALA A 319 5.51 -4.47 -24.95
CA ALA A 319 5.22 -3.59 -26.07
C ALA A 319 4.05 -4.07 -26.93
N GLN A 320 3.88 -5.39 -27.08
CA GLN A 320 2.76 -6.01 -27.80
C GLN A 320 1.42 -5.89 -27.07
N SER A 321 1.41 -5.46 -25.81
CA SER A 321 0.25 -5.49 -24.92
C SER A 321 -0.01 -4.13 -24.25
N SER A 322 0.47 -3.91 -23.02
CA SER A 322 0.19 -2.68 -22.29
C SER A 322 0.92 -1.47 -22.89
N ALA A 323 2.08 -1.70 -23.51
CA ALA A 323 2.96 -0.70 -24.11
C ALA A 323 3.31 0.45 -23.15
N THR A 324 3.35 0.17 -21.84
CA THR A 324 3.82 1.10 -20.81
C THR A 324 4.87 0.42 -19.95
N ILE A 325 6.03 1.05 -19.80
CA ILE A 325 7.10 0.60 -18.91
C ILE A 325 7.22 1.57 -17.75
N THR A 326 7.46 1.03 -16.55
CA THR A 326 7.79 1.82 -15.37
C THR A 326 9.19 1.46 -14.89
N LEU A 327 10.07 2.46 -14.80
CA LEU A 327 11.40 2.34 -14.22
C LEU A 327 11.53 3.29 -13.03
N ALA A 328 12.25 2.85 -12.01
CA ALA A 328 12.54 3.66 -10.85
C ALA A 328 14.06 3.80 -10.66
N PRO A 329 14.71 4.76 -11.32
CA PRO A 329 16.11 5.10 -11.06
C PRO A 329 16.32 5.64 -9.63
N GLU A 330 15.30 6.26 -9.04
CA GLU A 330 15.26 6.91 -7.72
C GLU A 330 16.14 8.15 -7.58
N ALA A 331 17.34 8.16 -8.17
CA ALA A 331 18.27 9.28 -8.11
C ALA A 331 18.90 9.51 -9.50
N GLY A 332 19.30 10.75 -9.74
CA GLY A 332 19.88 11.16 -11.02
C GLY A 332 21.31 10.67 -11.24
N SER A 333 22.15 10.72 -10.19
CA SER A 333 23.56 10.33 -10.28
C SER A 333 23.77 8.86 -9.89
N PHE A 334 24.77 8.22 -10.50
CA PHE A 334 25.20 6.89 -10.07
C PHE A 334 25.71 6.86 -8.62
N ALA A 335 26.41 7.91 -8.18
CA ALA A 335 26.95 8.00 -6.83
C ALA A 335 25.85 7.97 -5.76
N LEU A 336 24.77 8.76 -5.93
CA LEU A 336 23.64 8.76 -5.01
C LEU A 336 22.85 7.44 -5.07
N ARG A 337 22.69 6.87 -6.27
CA ARG A 337 22.13 5.51 -6.47
C ARG A 337 22.87 4.44 -5.66
N ARG A 338 24.20 4.50 -5.57
CA ARG A 338 25.00 3.63 -4.68
C ARG A 338 24.73 3.90 -3.21
N ILE A 339 24.65 5.16 -2.79
CA ILE A 339 24.40 5.55 -1.38
C ILE A 339 23.08 4.98 -0.87
N ILE A 340 22.03 5.02 -1.70
CA ILE A 340 20.70 4.52 -1.35
C ILE A 340 20.54 3.00 -1.52
N GLY A 341 21.59 2.28 -1.93
CA GLY A 341 21.56 0.83 -2.09
C GLY A 341 20.87 0.35 -3.37
N LYS A 342 20.82 1.19 -4.41
CA LYS A 342 20.22 0.86 -5.72
C LYS A 342 21.18 1.27 -6.86
N PRO A 343 22.34 0.59 -7.00
CA PRO A 343 23.43 0.99 -7.88
C PRO A 343 23.15 0.63 -9.35
N ILE A 344 22.01 1.06 -9.90
CA ILE A 344 21.66 0.86 -11.31
C ILE A 344 22.59 1.77 -12.14
N PRO A 345 23.33 1.28 -13.13
CA PRO A 345 24.11 2.11 -14.06
C PRO A 345 23.23 3.05 -14.91
N GLU A 346 23.79 4.15 -15.42
CA GLU A 346 23.08 4.96 -16.44
C GLU A 346 22.80 4.16 -17.71
N ASP A 347 23.79 3.41 -18.20
CA ASP A 347 23.71 2.66 -19.45
C ASP A 347 22.57 1.63 -19.46
N ASP A 348 22.26 0.99 -18.33
CA ASP A 348 21.12 0.08 -18.24
C ASP A 348 19.77 0.80 -18.42
N ILE A 349 19.63 2.01 -17.88
CA ILE A 349 18.41 2.80 -18.04
C ILE A 349 18.25 3.22 -19.51
N LEU A 350 19.35 3.67 -20.12
CA LEU A 350 19.37 4.10 -21.52
C LEU A 350 19.12 2.92 -22.47
N ARG A 351 19.70 1.75 -22.18
CA ARG A 351 19.43 0.50 -22.90
C ARG A 351 17.95 0.13 -22.87
N VAL A 352 17.28 0.24 -21.72
CA VAL A 352 15.83 -0.03 -21.65
C VAL A 352 15.04 0.98 -22.48
N ALA A 353 15.44 2.26 -22.50
CA ALA A 353 14.80 3.27 -23.35
C ALA A 353 14.97 2.96 -24.85
N GLU A 354 16.16 2.50 -25.27
CA GLU A 354 16.43 2.08 -26.65
C GLU A 354 15.59 0.85 -27.04
N LEU A 355 15.51 -0.16 -26.17
CA LEU A 355 14.66 -1.33 -26.39
C LEU A 355 13.18 -0.95 -26.46
N ALA A 356 12.75 -0.03 -25.61
CA ALA A 356 11.38 0.48 -25.61
C ALA A 356 11.04 1.18 -26.94
N GLY A 357 11.96 2.01 -27.46
CA GLY A 357 11.83 2.63 -28.78
C GLY A 357 11.79 1.58 -29.90
N LYS A 358 12.74 0.64 -29.90
CA LYS A 358 12.86 -0.45 -30.88
C LYS A 358 11.58 -1.30 -31.00
N TYR A 359 10.94 -1.61 -29.87
CA TYR A 359 9.75 -2.46 -29.84
C TYR A 359 8.42 -1.70 -29.88
N GLY A 360 8.43 -0.37 -29.96
CA GLY A 360 7.21 0.43 -30.09
C GLY A 360 6.42 0.60 -28.79
N VAL A 361 7.11 0.64 -27.64
CA VAL A 361 6.49 1.02 -26.36
C VAL A 361 5.96 2.46 -26.47
N ARG A 362 4.73 2.69 -26.03
CA ARG A 362 4.08 4.00 -26.17
C ARG A 362 4.46 4.97 -25.06
N ARG A 363 4.74 4.46 -23.86
CA ARG A 363 4.98 5.29 -22.68
C ARG A 363 6.05 4.70 -21.75
N ILE A 364 6.94 5.55 -21.26
CA ILE A 364 7.85 5.25 -20.14
C ILE A 364 7.49 6.14 -18.95
N LYS A 365 7.36 5.56 -17.77
CA LYS A 365 7.24 6.27 -16.49
C LYS A 365 8.57 6.14 -15.73
N LEU A 366 9.18 7.25 -15.37
CA LEU A 366 10.37 7.31 -14.51
C LEU A 366 9.97 7.81 -13.11
N TYR A 367 10.50 7.17 -12.08
CA TYR A 367 10.29 7.55 -10.68
C TYR A 367 11.61 7.99 -10.04
N PHE A 368 11.59 9.19 -9.47
CA PHE A 368 12.71 9.80 -8.76
C PHE A 368 12.27 10.26 -7.37
N MET A 369 13.22 10.23 -6.45
CA MET A 369 13.10 10.82 -5.13
C MET A 369 13.94 12.09 -5.02
N ILE A 370 13.54 13.00 -4.13
CA ILE A 370 14.32 14.17 -3.70
C ILE A 370 14.39 14.23 -2.17
N GLY A 371 15.40 14.89 -1.62
CA GLY A 371 15.67 14.91 -0.18
C GLY A 371 16.33 13.62 0.32
N LEU A 372 17.02 12.89 -0.57
CA LEU A 372 17.74 11.67 -0.19
C LEU A 372 18.95 12.00 0.70
N PRO A 373 19.38 11.07 1.57
CA PRO A 373 20.56 11.29 2.39
C PRO A 373 21.81 11.57 1.54
N ARG A 374 22.48 12.69 1.82
CA ARG A 374 23.67 13.19 1.09
C ARG A 374 23.39 13.69 -0.34
N GLU A 375 22.14 13.98 -0.70
CA GLU A 375 21.80 14.53 -2.00
C GLU A 375 22.28 15.98 -2.16
N SER A 376 23.12 16.20 -3.17
CA SER A 376 23.60 17.52 -3.58
C SER A 376 22.73 18.13 -4.69
N GLU A 377 22.88 19.43 -4.95
CA GLU A 377 22.23 20.08 -6.10
C GLU A 377 22.63 19.45 -7.45
N GLU A 378 23.87 18.96 -7.56
CA GLU A 378 24.35 18.28 -8.79
C GLU A 378 23.66 16.93 -9.01
N ASP A 379 23.29 16.22 -7.95
CA ASP A 379 22.49 14.99 -8.05
C ASP A 379 21.08 15.29 -8.57
N VAL A 380 20.49 16.41 -8.14
CA VAL A 380 19.19 16.89 -8.63
C VAL A 380 19.29 17.30 -10.10
N LYS A 381 20.35 18.02 -10.49
CA LYS A 381 20.61 18.34 -11.91
C LYS A 381 20.81 17.09 -12.76
N ALA A 382 21.44 16.05 -12.20
CA ALA A 382 21.66 14.79 -12.89
C ALA A 382 20.34 14.08 -13.27
N ILE A 383 19.26 14.28 -12.52
CA ILE A 383 17.91 13.79 -12.91
C ILE A 383 17.51 14.40 -14.25
N GLY A 384 17.64 15.72 -14.41
CA GLY A 384 17.33 16.41 -15.66
C GLY A 384 18.19 15.94 -16.83
N LYS A 385 19.50 15.72 -16.59
CA LYS A 385 20.43 15.17 -17.60
C LYS A 385 20.01 13.77 -18.04
N LEU A 386 19.73 12.88 -17.09
CA LEU A 386 19.31 11.50 -17.37
C LEU A 386 17.99 11.46 -18.17
N VAL A 387 17.00 12.28 -17.78
CA VAL A 387 15.73 12.37 -18.51
C VAL A 387 15.94 12.85 -19.95
N ALA A 388 16.83 13.84 -20.16
CA ALA A 388 17.16 14.30 -21.50
C ALA A 388 17.84 13.20 -22.35
N GLU A 389 18.73 12.40 -21.76
CA GLU A 389 19.35 11.27 -22.45
C GLU A 389 18.37 10.15 -22.80
N VAL A 390 17.36 9.89 -21.96
CA VAL A 390 16.27 8.96 -22.26
C VAL A 390 15.45 9.46 -23.44
N LEU A 391 15.11 10.76 -23.48
CA LEU A 391 14.36 11.34 -24.60
C LEU A 391 15.08 11.27 -25.94
N LYS A 392 16.41 11.28 -25.96
CA LYS A 392 17.19 11.11 -27.21
C LYS A 392 17.04 9.70 -27.81
N ARG A 393 16.61 8.72 -27.01
CA ARG A 393 16.53 7.30 -27.37
C ARG A 393 15.10 6.77 -27.47
N PHE A 394 14.12 7.57 -27.03
CA PHE A 394 12.73 7.17 -26.93
C PHE A 394 11.80 8.30 -27.39
N GLU A 395 11.02 8.04 -28.44
CA GLU A 395 10.12 9.03 -29.06
C GLU A 395 8.70 9.02 -28.48
N GLY A 396 8.38 8.05 -27.60
CA GLY A 396 7.06 7.94 -26.96
C GLY A 396 6.85 8.92 -25.81
N GLU A 397 5.74 8.76 -25.08
CA GLU A 397 5.41 9.63 -23.95
C GLU A 397 6.28 9.31 -22.73
N LEU A 398 7.03 10.31 -22.25
CA LEU A 398 7.82 10.19 -21.02
C LEU A 398 7.12 10.92 -19.86
N VAL A 399 6.84 10.18 -18.78
CA VAL A 399 6.25 10.72 -17.55
C VAL A 399 7.28 10.62 -16.42
N VAL A 400 7.57 11.74 -15.77
CA VAL A 400 8.50 11.81 -14.64
C VAL A 400 7.69 12.03 -13.37
N ASN A 401 7.80 11.09 -12.42
CA ASN A 401 7.17 11.17 -11.10
C ASN A 401 8.26 11.49 -10.07
N ILE A 402 8.01 12.50 -9.23
CA ILE A 402 8.95 13.00 -8.23
C ILE A 402 8.27 12.93 -6.86
N SER A 403 8.87 12.21 -5.92
CA SER A 403 8.38 12.07 -4.55
C SER A 403 9.45 12.49 -3.53
N PRO A 404 9.14 13.27 -2.50
CA PRO A 404 10.06 13.45 -1.39
C PRO A 404 10.41 12.12 -0.71
N PHE A 405 11.66 11.96 -0.29
CA PHE A 405 12.08 10.82 0.51
C PHE A 405 11.45 10.90 1.91
N VAL A 406 10.69 9.87 2.27
CA VAL A 406 10.10 9.70 3.61
C VAL A 406 10.81 8.55 4.33
N PRO A 407 11.50 8.80 5.46
CA PRO A 407 12.08 7.74 6.27
C PRO A 407 11.01 6.76 6.77
N LYS A 408 11.26 5.46 6.57
CA LYS A 408 10.32 4.38 6.94
C LYS A 408 10.87 3.52 8.08
N PRO A 409 10.02 3.08 9.03
CA PRO A 409 10.35 2.09 10.04
C PRO A 409 11.10 0.88 9.50
N HIS A 410 12.00 0.31 10.30
CA HIS A 410 12.81 -0.88 10.01
C HIS A 410 13.81 -0.75 8.83
N THR A 411 13.74 0.32 8.04
CA THR A 411 14.70 0.55 6.95
C THR A 411 16.06 0.98 7.49
N PRO A 412 17.17 0.72 6.77
CA PRO A 412 18.47 1.27 7.12
C PRO A 412 18.48 2.80 7.29
N PHE A 413 17.55 3.52 6.62
CA PHE A 413 17.39 4.97 6.74
C PHE A 413 16.35 5.41 7.78
N GLN A 414 15.76 4.50 8.58
CA GLN A 414 14.71 4.82 9.54
C GLN A 414 15.08 5.95 10.53
N ARG A 415 16.37 6.06 10.87
CA ARG A 415 16.89 7.03 11.86
C ARG A 415 17.43 8.32 11.24
N ILE A 416 17.45 8.46 9.92
CA ILE A 416 17.96 9.67 9.27
C ILE A 416 16.87 10.75 9.31
N GLY A 417 17.26 12.00 9.51
CA GLY A 417 16.33 13.13 9.41
C GLY A 417 15.79 13.29 7.99
N MET A 418 14.54 13.72 7.87
CA MET A 418 13.96 14.12 6.59
C MET A 418 14.51 15.50 6.21
N ALA A 419 14.73 15.74 4.91
CA ALA A 419 15.05 17.09 4.40
C ALA A 419 13.92 18.07 4.75
N SER A 420 14.24 19.35 4.94
CA SER A 420 13.22 20.33 5.31
C SER A 420 12.22 20.58 4.17
N GLU A 421 11.06 21.12 4.50
CA GLU A 421 10.05 21.43 3.49
C GLU A 421 10.59 22.44 2.46
N GLU A 422 11.31 23.46 2.93
CA GLU A 422 11.93 24.49 2.10
C GLU A 422 12.96 23.89 1.14
N GLU A 423 13.82 22.99 1.64
CA GLU A 423 14.86 22.31 0.85
C GLU A 423 14.23 21.44 -0.25
N LEU A 424 13.13 20.75 0.06
CA LEU A 424 12.37 19.95 -0.91
C LEU A 424 11.69 20.82 -1.96
N GLU A 425 11.09 21.95 -1.56
CA GLU A 425 10.48 22.91 -2.48
C GLU A 425 11.51 23.54 -3.43
N GLU A 426 12.70 23.87 -2.93
CA GLU A 426 13.82 24.36 -3.74
C GLU A 426 14.26 23.34 -4.79
N ARG A 427 14.48 22.08 -4.38
CA ARG A 427 14.81 21.00 -5.31
C ARG A 427 13.71 20.76 -6.35
N LEU A 428 12.45 20.80 -5.93
CA LEU A 428 11.33 20.63 -6.84
C LEU A 428 11.21 21.79 -7.84
N ARG A 429 11.45 23.04 -7.41
CA ARG A 429 11.53 24.21 -8.29
C ARG A 429 12.65 24.05 -9.32
N LEU A 430 13.83 23.60 -8.88
CA LEU A 430 14.96 23.32 -9.76
C LEU A 430 14.59 22.25 -10.81
N LEU A 431 14.01 21.12 -10.41
CA LEU A 431 13.59 20.05 -11.32
C LEU A 431 12.52 20.51 -12.30
N ARG A 432 11.50 21.24 -11.85
CA ARG A 432 10.46 21.80 -12.74
C ARG A 432 11.06 22.70 -13.81
N ARG A 433 12.05 23.53 -13.45
CA ARG A 433 12.76 24.39 -14.41
C ARG A 433 13.58 23.58 -15.43
N LEU A 434 14.27 22.53 -14.98
CA LEU A 434 15.08 21.67 -15.87
C LEU A 434 14.20 20.84 -16.82
N LEU A 435 13.18 20.18 -16.26
CA LEU A 435 12.28 19.29 -16.99
C LEU A 435 11.26 20.06 -17.85
N GLY A 436 10.88 21.28 -17.47
CA GLY A 436 9.96 22.11 -18.26
C GLY A 436 10.52 22.55 -19.61
N ARG A 437 11.84 22.38 -19.83
CA ARG A 437 12.48 22.57 -21.14
C ARG A 437 12.42 21.31 -22.02
N LEU A 438 11.96 20.21 -21.48
CA LEU A 438 11.89 18.91 -22.13
C LEU A 438 10.42 18.55 -22.42
N LYS A 439 10.19 17.75 -23.47
CA LYS A 439 8.84 17.26 -23.83
C LYS A 439 8.43 16.10 -22.92
N VAL A 440 8.27 16.36 -21.62
CA VAL A 440 7.91 15.36 -20.60
C VAL A 440 6.73 15.81 -19.75
N LYS A 441 5.97 14.85 -19.22
CA LYS A 441 4.93 15.11 -18.22
C LYS A 441 5.52 14.96 -16.83
N VAL A 442 5.52 16.04 -16.04
CA VAL A 442 6.03 16.00 -14.66
C VAL A 442 4.86 15.88 -13.68
N ARG A 443 4.95 14.91 -12.77
CA ARG A 443 4.07 14.74 -11.62
C ARG A 443 4.94 14.80 -10.36
N ALA A 444 4.53 15.59 -9.39
CA ALA A 444 5.27 15.74 -8.15
C ALA A 444 4.34 15.69 -6.95
N GLU A 445 4.76 14.97 -5.91
CA GLU A 445 4.08 14.95 -4.63
C GLU A 445 4.37 16.24 -3.83
N SER A 446 3.49 16.54 -2.88
CA SER A 446 3.59 17.75 -2.06
C SER A 446 4.60 17.56 -0.92
N PRO A 447 5.62 18.45 -0.80
CA PRO A 447 6.54 18.44 0.34
C PRO A 447 5.83 18.52 1.70
N ALA A 448 4.84 19.41 1.83
CA ALA A 448 4.00 19.53 3.03
C ALA A 448 3.35 18.20 3.44
N TRP A 449 2.73 17.48 2.49
CA TRP A 449 2.12 16.18 2.77
C TRP A 449 3.15 15.09 3.07
N ALA A 450 4.34 15.17 2.48
CA ALA A 450 5.43 14.25 2.81
C ALA A 450 5.93 14.46 4.25
N MET A 451 5.94 15.70 4.77
CA MET A 451 6.22 15.96 6.19
C MET A 451 5.19 15.27 7.08
N VAL A 452 3.89 15.42 6.77
CA VAL A 452 2.81 14.74 7.50
C VAL A 452 3.03 13.22 7.45
N GLN A 453 3.30 12.65 6.28
CA GLN A 453 3.53 11.22 6.13
C GLN A 453 4.74 10.73 6.94
N ALA A 454 5.83 11.49 7.01
CA ALA A 454 7.00 11.12 7.79
C ALA A 454 6.72 11.11 9.30
N ILE A 455 5.92 12.05 9.79
CA ILE A 455 5.47 12.08 11.20
C ILE A 455 4.58 10.87 11.49
N LEU A 456 3.62 10.56 10.61
CA LEU A 456 2.75 9.39 10.80
C LEU A 456 3.53 8.07 10.69
N SER A 457 4.47 7.97 9.75
CA SER A 457 5.32 6.79 9.55
C SER A 457 6.20 6.49 10.77
N ARG A 458 6.79 7.52 11.38
CA ARG A 458 7.70 7.38 12.53
C ARG A 458 7.08 7.76 13.87
N GLY A 459 5.76 7.93 13.92
CA GLY A 459 5.04 8.37 15.10
C GLY A 459 5.05 7.33 16.22
N ASP A 460 5.00 7.81 17.46
CA ASP A 460 4.60 6.99 18.61
C ASP A 460 3.09 7.14 18.86
N ARG A 461 2.59 6.50 19.92
CA ARG A 461 1.18 6.54 20.31
C ARG A 461 0.63 7.95 20.52
N ASN A 462 1.46 8.92 20.89
CA ASN A 462 1.02 10.29 21.14
C ASN A 462 0.62 11.02 19.85
N ILE A 463 1.16 10.61 18.69
CA ILE A 463 0.68 11.09 17.39
C ILE A 463 -0.81 10.79 17.19
N GLY A 464 -1.31 9.73 17.84
CA GLY A 464 -2.74 9.44 17.92
C GLY A 464 -3.56 10.60 18.49
N LEU A 465 -3.06 11.36 19.46
CA LEU A 465 -3.79 12.50 20.03
C LEU A 465 -4.05 13.59 18.99
N ALA A 466 -3.05 13.93 18.17
CA ALA A 466 -3.22 14.87 17.07
C ALA A 466 -4.16 14.33 15.97
N LEU A 467 -4.12 13.03 15.68
CA LEU A 467 -5.08 12.39 14.78
C LEU A 467 -6.52 12.52 15.32
N ALA A 468 -6.72 12.28 16.62
CA ALA A 468 -8.03 12.43 17.27
C ALA A 468 -8.52 13.88 17.21
N GLU A 469 -7.66 14.87 17.42
CA GLU A 469 -7.99 16.28 17.30
C GLU A 469 -8.49 16.64 15.89
N ILE A 470 -7.78 16.18 14.86
CA ILE A 470 -8.21 16.35 13.47
C ILE A 470 -9.59 15.72 13.23
N ALA A 471 -9.78 14.47 13.68
CA ALA A 471 -11.03 13.76 13.51
C ALA A 471 -12.20 14.48 14.20
N LYS A 472 -12.02 14.91 15.46
CA LYS A 472 -13.03 15.63 16.24
C LYS A 472 -13.47 16.96 15.59
N SER A 473 -12.57 17.63 14.86
CA SER A 473 -12.93 18.85 14.13
C SER A 473 -13.97 18.59 13.02
N GLY A 474 -14.01 17.37 12.45
CA GLY A 474 -14.87 17.02 11.31
C GLY A 474 -14.53 17.75 10.01
N GLU A 475 -13.43 18.52 9.99
CA GLU A 475 -13.08 19.34 8.85
C GLU A 475 -12.08 18.67 7.91
N LYS A 476 -12.03 19.16 6.66
CA LYS A 476 -11.08 18.65 5.65
C LYS A 476 -9.64 18.78 6.16
N VAL A 477 -8.90 17.67 6.11
CA VAL A 477 -7.50 17.59 6.50
C VAL A 477 -6.63 18.38 5.52
N LYS A 478 -5.74 19.21 6.08
CA LYS A 478 -4.72 19.99 5.37
C LYS A 478 -3.44 20.00 6.21
N PRO A 479 -2.25 20.12 5.60
CA PRO A 479 -0.99 20.18 6.34
C PRO A 479 -0.99 21.27 7.43
N SER A 480 -1.47 22.48 7.14
CA SER A 480 -1.55 23.56 8.15
C SER A 480 -2.49 23.27 9.32
N ARG A 481 -3.49 22.40 9.13
CA ARG A 481 -4.38 21.97 10.21
C ARG A 481 -3.73 20.86 11.05
N TRP A 482 -3.00 19.97 10.40
CA TRP A 482 -2.17 18.97 11.07
C TRP A 482 -1.14 19.63 12.01
N GLU A 483 -0.48 20.69 11.56
CA GLU A 483 0.45 21.45 12.41
C GLU A 483 -0.23 22.03 13.65
N LYS A 484 -1.40 22.66 13.51
CA LYS A 484 -2.17 23.16 14.65
C LYS A 484 -2.60 22.07 15.62
N ALA A 485 -2.92 20.87 15.12
CA ALA A 485 -3.27 19.74 15.97
C ALA A 485 -2.06 19.24 16.77
N LEU A 486 -0.87 19.20 16.16
CA LEU A 486 0.37 18.90 16.88
C LEU A 486 0.68 19.95 17.96
N GLU A 487 0.56 21.25 17.63
CA GLU A 487 0.77 22.34 18.58
C GLU A 487 -0.19 22.27 19.78
N LYS A 488 -1.48 22.01 19.53
CA LYS A 488 -2.49 21.88 20.58
C LYS A 488 -2.19 20.75 21.56
N GLU A 489 -1.70 19.62 21.05
CA GLU A 489 -1.32 18.46 21.86
C GLU A 489 0.11 18.56 22.43
N GLY A 490 0.81 19.69 22.21
CA GLY A 490 2.18 19.91 22.68
C GLY A 490 3.22 18.99 22.04
N LEU A 491 2.96 18.51 20.82
CA LEU A 491 3.80 17.56 20.10
C LEU A 491 4.80 18.28 19.19
N ASP A 492 6.08 18.16 19.50
CA ASP A 492 7.14 18.70 18.65
C ASP A 492 7.31 17.85 17.37
N LYS A 493 7.03 18.46 16.20
CA LYS A 493 7.26 17.81 14.89
C LYS A 493 8.75 17.50 14.65
N GLY A 494 9.66 18.29 15.23
CA GLY A 494 11.11 18.11 15.13
C GLY A 494 11.57 16.74 15.62
N LYS A 495 10.95 16.22 16.69
CA LYS A 495 11.18 14.85 17.20
C LYS A 495 10.98 13.77 16.14
N TYR A 496 9.96 13.91 15.28
CA TYR A 496 9.58 12.88 14.31
C TYR A 496 10.17 13.13 12.92
N LEU A 497 10.54 14.36 12.58
CA LEU A 497 11.17 14.73 11.31
C LEU A 497 12.70 14.67 11.38
N GLY A 498 13.28 14.96 12.54
CA GLY A 498 14.72 14.93 12.78
C GLY A 498 15.34 13.53 12.80
N PRO A 499 16.66 13.44 12.99
CA PRO A 499 17.35 12.18 13.17
C PRO A 499 16.99 11.53 14.51
N TRP A 500 16.80 10.22 14.50
CA TRP A 500 16.53 9.45 15.72
C TRP A 500 17.83 9.05 16.42
N PRO A 501 17.91 9.10 17.76
CA PRO A 501 19.08 8.65 18.51
C PRO A 501 19.43 7.19 18.19
N ARG A 502 20.73 6.87 18.05
CA ARG A 502 21.18 5.52 17.68
C ARG A 502 20.96 4.46 18.75
N LYS A 503 20.96 4.84 20.03
CA LYS A 503 20.93 3.92 21.18
C LYS A 503 19.53 3.72 21.77
N GLU A 504 18.54 4.46 21.29
CA GLU A 504 17.18 4.39 21.81
C GLU A 504 16.32 3.47 20.93
N PRO A 505 15.58 2.53 21.53
CA PRO A 505 14.59 1.74 20.79
C PRO A 505 13.52 2.66 20.22
N THR A 506 13.23 2.53 18.92
CA THR A 506 12.18 3.32 18.26
C THR A 506 10.80 2.85 18.70
N PRO A 507 9.74 3.66 18.52
CA PRO A 507 8.38 3.27 18.89
C PRO A 507 7.92 1.95 18.26
N TRP A 508 8.24 1.73 16.99
CA TRP A 508 7.88 0.51 16.27
C TRP A 508 8.73 -0.70 16.65
N GLU A 509 10.03 -0.54 16.94
CA GLU A 509 10.91 -1.67 17.34
C GLU A 509 10.49 -2.32 18.66
N LYS A 510 9.80 -1.56 19.53
CA LYS A 510 9.25 -2.07 20.79
C LYS A 510 8.01 -2.92 20.61
N VAL A 511 7.25 -2.69 19.53
CA VAL A 511 5.92 -3.27 19.35
C VAL A 511 5.91 -4.37 18.30
N VAL A 512 6.65 -4.19 17.20
CA VAL A 512 6.65 -5.15 16.09
C VAL A 512 8.06 -5.62 15.75
N ARG A 513 8.17 -6.92 15.48
CA ARG A 513 9.37 -7.56 14.94
C ARG A 513 9.04 -8.18 13.60
N ILE A 514 9.78 -7.72 12.60
CA ILE A 514 9.63 -8.06 11.20
C ILE A 514 10.60 -9.18 10.81
#